data_AF-A0A8J3QTB0-F1
#
_entry.id   AF-A0A8J3QTB0-F1
#
_cell.length_a   1.000
_cell.length_b   1.000
_cell.length_c   1.000
_cell.angle_alpha   90.00
_cell.angle_beta   90.00
_cell.angle_gamma   90.00
#
_symmetry.space_group_name_H-M   'P 1'
#
loop_
_entity.id
_entity.type
_entity.pdbx_description
1 polymer ?
#
loop_
_entity_poly.entity_id
_entity_poly.type
_entity_poly.pdbx_seq_one_letter_code
_entity_poly.pdbx_strand_id
1 'polypeptide(L)'
;MWDAYDAAVQVPDPNSPDLRQYATGSALQDLVKGLQSVKDQRLKGTGQIRLSPQVVEISPASTPTKVGIKDCFDDSATHLVRVGPGSTYHDTAGGRRLCTATVVLQADGSWKVTVYGLRDPGTC
;
A
#
# COMPACT_ATOMS: atom_id res chain seq x y z
N MET A 1 6.63 -1.48 -1.95
CA MET A 1 5.28 -1.13 -2.46
C MET A 1 4.66 -0.04 -1.61
N TRP A 2 4.42 -0.26 -0.32
CA TRP A 2 3.78 0.75 0.55
C TRP A 2 4.54 2.07 0.61
N ASP A 3 5.87 2.07 0.65
CA ASP A 3 6.66 3.31 0.58
C ASP A 3 6.39 4.14 -0.69
N ALA A 4 6.18 3.48 -1.83
CA ALA A 4 5.82 4.16 -3.08
C ALA A 4 4.41 4.75 -3.02
N TYR A 5 3.49 4.09 -2.29
CA TYR A 5 2.16 4.63 -2.04
C TYR A 5 2.20 5.84 -1.10
N ASP A 6 2.97 5.76 -0.01
CA ASP A 6 3.20 6.87 0.92
C ASP A 6 3.78 8.11 0.22
N ALA A 7 4.73 7.90 -0.69
CA ALA A 7 5.25 8.99 -1.52
C ALA A 7 4.18 9.55 -2.48
N ALA A 8 3.45 8.66 -3.18
CA ALA A 8 2.45 9.06 -4.16
C ALA A 8 1.22 9.75 -3.56
N VAL A 9 0.87 9.47 -2.30
CA VAL A 9 -0.31 10.07 -1.65
C VAL A 9 -0.04 11.47 -1.10
N GLN A 10 1.22 11.86 -0.86
CA GLN A 10 1.59 13.22 -0.42
C GLN A 10 1.30 14.27 -1.49
N VAL A 11 1.46 13.89 -2.76
CA VAL A 11 1.00 14.64 -3.93
C VAL A 11 0.20 13.65 -4.77
N PRO A 12 -1.12 13.47 -4.50
CA PRO A 12 -1.90 12.36 -5.01
C PRO A 12 -1.74 12.15 -6.52
N ASP A 13 -0.90 11.17 -6.87
CA ASP A 13 -0.54 10.86 -8.25
C ASP A 13 -0.91 9.41 -8.59
N PRO A 14 -2.13 9.19 -9.13
CA PRO A 14 -2.56 7.87 -9.60
C PRO A 14 -1.68 7.31 -10.72
N ASN A 15 -0.85 8.14 -11.36
CA ASN A 15 0.05 7.73 -12.43
C ASN A 15 1.50 7.51 -11.99
N SER A 16 1.79 7.64 -10.68
CA SER A 16 3.15 7.49 -10.16
C SER A 16 3.83 6.22 -10.71
N PRO A 17 5.00 6.35 -11.36
CA PRO A 17 5.68 5.23 -11.99
C PRO A 17 6.14 4.18 -10.96
N ASP A 18 6.47 4.62 -9.74
CA ASP A 18 6.96 3.76 -8.67
C ASP A 18 5.89 2.74 -8.22
N LEU A 19 4.60 3.06 -8.34
CA LEU A 19 3.53 2.09 -8.08
C LEU A 19 3.64 0.88 -9.00
N ARG A 20 3.93 1.12 -10.29
CA ARG A 20 4.07 0.07 -11.31
C ARG A 20 5.41 -0.67 -11.19
N GLN A 21 6.39 -0.08 -10.52
CA GLN A 21 7.64 -0.76 -10.19
C GLN A 21 7.40 -1.90 -9.19
N TYR A 22 6.54 -1.69 -8.18
CA TYR A 22 6.37 -2.63 -7.07
C TYR A 22 5.06 -3.42 -7.06
N ALA A 23 4.05 -2.98 -7.81
CA ALA A 23 2.73 -3.62 -7.85
C ALA A 23 2.26 -3.88 -9.29
N THR A 24 1.43 -4.89 -9.45
CA THR A 24 0.71 -5.21 -10.67
C THR A 24 -0.66 -5.82 -10.32
N GLY A 25 -1.45 -6.20 -11.31
CA GLY A 25 -2.73 -6.88 -11.10
C GLY A 25 -3.71 -6.06 -10.24
N SER A 26 -4.42 -6.74 -9.33
CA SER A 26 -5.41 -6.09 -8.46
C SER A 26 -4.75 -5.12 -7.47
N ALA A 27 -3.57 -5.47 -6.94
CA ALA A 27 -2.84 -4.59 -6.03
C ALA A 27 -2.59 -3.22 -6.65
N LEU A 28 -2.09 -3.16 -7.89
CA LEU A 28 -1.88 -1.88 -8.58
C LEU A 28 -3.20 -1.14 -8.83
N GLN A 29 -4.25 -1.85 -9.23
CA GLN A 29 -5.56 -1.24 -9.48
C GLN A 29 -6.12 -0.58 -8.22
N ASP A 30 -5.99 -1.22 -7.05
CA ASP A 30 -6.50 -0.72 -5.79
C ASP A 30 -5.72 0.52 -5.33
N LEU A 31 -4.39 0.52 -5.45
CA LEU A 31 -3.55 1.69 -5.15
C LEU A 31 -3.91 2.89 -6.04
N VAL A 32 -4.05 2.67 -7.35
CA VAL A 32 -4.42 3.72 -8.33
C VAL A 32 -5.81 4.28 -8.01
N LYS A 33 -6.79 3.43 -7.74
CA LYS A 33 -8.15 3.86 -7.36
C LYS A 33 -8.15 4.65 -6.05
N GLY A 34 -7.37 4.22 -5.05
CA GLY A 34 -7.21 4.94 -3.79
C GLY A 34 -6.65 6.34 -4.00
N LEU A 35 -5.56 6.47 -4.75
CA LEU A 35 -4.97 7.78 -5.06
C LEU A 35 -5.90 8.66 -5.90
N GLN A 36 -6.66 8.08 -6.83
CA GLN A 36 -7.65 8.82 -7.61
C GLN A 36 -8.73 9.40 -6.69
N SER A 37 -9.24 8.59 -5.75
CA SER A 37 -10.22 9.05 -4.75
C SER A 37 -9.68 10.17 -3.86
N VAL A 38 -8.44 10.04 -3.37
CA VAL A 38 -7.76 11.09 -2.58
C VAL A 38 -7.64 12.38 -3.39
N LYS A 39 -7.23 12.27 -4.66
CA LYS A 39 -7.09 13.40 -5.58
C LYS A 39 -8.43 14.09 -5.84
N ASP A 40 -9.47 13.33 -6.15
CA ASP A 40 -10.82 13.85 -6.46
C ASP A 40 -11.43 14.58 -5.26
N GLN A 41 -11.17 14.09 -4.05
CA GLN A 41 -11.59 14.71 -2.79
C GLN A 41 -10.73 15.93 -2.39
N ARG A 42 -9.70 16.26 -3.17
CA ARG A 42 -8.70 17.31 -2.88
C ARG A 42 -8.02 17.11 -1.52
N LEU A 43 -7.69 15.87 -1.22
CA LEU A 43 -6.95 15.47 -0.03
C LEU A 43 -5.49 15.17 -0.38
N LYS A 44 -4.64 14.96 0.62
CA LYS A 44 -3.30 14.38 0.49
C LYS A 44 -2.98 13.58 1.75
N GLY A 45 -2.12 12.59 1.62
CA GLY A 45 -1.62 11.83 2.76
C GLY A 45 -0.47 12.54 3.46
N THR A 46 -0.34 12.27 4.75
CA THR A 46 0.77 12.68 5.61
C THR A 46 1.12 11.52 6.52
N GLY A 47 2.34 11.52 7.06
CA GLY A 47 2.86 10.40 7.83
C GLY A 47 3.40 9.27 6.96
N GLN A 48 3.68 8.14 7.59
CA GLN A 48 4.23 6.95 6.94
C GLN A 48 3.65 5.70 7.58
N ILE A 49 3.38 4.70 6.75
CA ILE A 49 3.02 3.36 7.16
C ILE A 49 4.25 2.71 7.80
N ARG A 50 4.03 1.97 8.90
CA ARG A 50 5.04 1.09 9.48
C ARG A 50 4.70 -0.35 9.19
N LEU A 51 5.71 -1.13 8.81
CA LEU A 51 5.58 -2.52 8.41
C LEU A 51 6.38 -3.41 9.37
N SER A 52 5.90 -4.62 9.59
CA SER A 52 6.59 -5.72 10.27
C SER A 52 6.38 -7.04 9.49
N PRO A 53 6.81 -7.10 8.21
CA PRO A 53 6.43 -8.18 7.32
C PRO A 53 7.22 -9.46 7.60
N GLN A 54 6.56 -10.59 7.41
CA GLN A 54 7.14 -11.92 7.48
C GLN A 54 6.74 -12.72 6.25
N VAL A 55 7.72 -13.44 5.68
CA VAL A 55 7.44 -14.43 4.65
C VAL A 55 6.80 -15.64 5.32
N VAL A 56 5.63 -16.04 4.86
CA VAL A 56 4.87 -17.18 5.40
C VAL A 56 4.70 -18.32 4.39
N GLU A 57 4.92 -18.05 3.10
CA GLU A 57 4.83 -19.05 2.04
C GLU A 57 5.87 -18.73 0.95
N ILE A 58 6.52 -19.77 0.43
CA ILE A 58 7.41 -19.69 -0.73
C ILE A 58 7.03 -20.84 -1.67
N SER A 59 6.79 -20.52 -2.94
CA SER A 59 6.34 -21.53 -3.92
C SER A 59 6.89 -21.27 -5.33
N PRO A 60 7.37 -22.29 -6.05
CA PRO A 60 7.83 -23.57 -5.49
C PRO A 60 9.11 -23.37 -4.66
N ALA A 61 9.36 -24.23 -3.66
CA ALA A 61 10.48 -24.06 -2.73
C ALA A 61 11.88 -24.13 -3.40
N SER A 62 12.03 -24.95 -4.45
CA SER A 62 13.30 -25.12 -5.16
C SER A 62 13.64 -23.97 -6.11
N THR A 63 12.63 -23.25 -6.61
CA THR A 63 12.79 -22.17 -7.58
C THR A 63 11.66 -21.16 -7.39
N PRO A 64 11.73 -20.31 -6.35
CA PRO A 64 10.62 -19.46 -5.96
C PRO A 64 10.17 -18.54 -7.09
N THR A 65 8.86 -18.58 -7.39
CA THR A 65 8.20 -17.64 -8.31
C THR A 65 7.00 -16.95 -7.66
N LYS A 66 6.61 -17.37 -6.46
CA LYS A 66 5.55 -16.81 -5.64
C LYS A 66 5.96 -16.80 -4.16
N VAL A 67 5.64 -15.70 -3.48
CA VAL A 67 5.88 -15.53 -2.04
C VAL A 67 4.60 -15.01 -1.39
N GLY A 68 4.20 -15.64 -0.29
CA GLY A 68 3.15 -15.16 0.61
C GLY A 68 3.77 -14.36 1.76
N ILE A 69 3.24 -13.17 2.01
CA ILE A 69 3.66 -12.28 3.09
C ILE A 69 2.50 -12.08 4.06
N LYS A 70 2.80 -12.15 5.36
CA LYS A 70 1.94 -11.71 6.44
C LYS A 70 2.61 -10.53 7.12
N ASP A 71 1.85 -9.47 7.40
CA ASP A 71 2.38 -8.25 7.99
C ASP A 71 1.42 -7.71 9.06
N CYS A 72 1.98 -7.05 10.06
CA CYS A 72 1.24 -6.18 10.95
C CYS A 72 1.42 -4.74 10.46
N PHE A 73 0.54 -4.35 9.54
CA PHE A 73 0.50 -3.05 8.90
C PHE A 73 0.01 -2.01 9.89
N ASP A 74 0.76 -0.93 10.08
CA ASP A 74 0.43 0.12 11.03
C ASP A 74 0.37 1.49 10.32
N ASP A 75 -0.86 1.98 10.15
CA ASP A 75 -1.17 3.29 9.60
C ASP A 75 -1.64 4.29 10.67
N SER A 76 -1.39 4.01 11.96
CA SER A 76 -1.75 4.90 13.08
C SER A 76 -1.12 6.28 13.02
N ALA A 77 0.03 6.41 12.32
CA ALA A 77 0.74 7.66 12.14
C ALA A 77 0.40 8.36 10.82
N THR A 78 -0.58 7.84 10.05
CA THR A 78 -0.97 8.39 8.76
C THR A 78 -2.29 9.14 8.83
N HIS A 79 -2.42 10.18 8.01
CA HIS A 79 -3.64 10.96 7.89
C HIS A 79 -3.86 11.46 6.47
N LEU A 80 -5.11 11.48 6.01
CA LEU A 80 -5.57 12.29 4.89
C LEU A 80 -5.97 13.69 5.36
N VAL A 81 -5.34 14.71 4.81
CA VAL A 81 -5.63 16.12 5.10
C VAL A 81 -6.10 16.84 3.86
N ARG A 82 -6.95 17.85 4.01
CA ARG A 82 -7.43 18.62 2.86
C ARG A 82 -6.34 19.56 2.33
N VAL A 83 -6.22 19.61 1.01
CA VAL A 83 -5.32 20.54 0.32
C VAL A 83 -5.92 21.93 0.32
N GLY A 84 -5.15 22.92 0.77
CA GLY A 84 -5.51 24.34 0.76
C GLY A 84 -5.33 25.01 2.11
N PRO A 85 -5.10 26.33 2.13
CA PRO A 85 -4.91 27.09 3.37
C PRO A 85 -6.18 27.08 4.23
N GLY A 86 -6.00 26.98 5.55
CA GLY A 86 -7.08 27.13 6.53
C GLY A 86 -8.03 25.92 6.68
N SER A 87 -7.75 24.78 6.02
CA SER A 87 -8.56 23.58 6.26
C SER A 87 -8.18 22.89 7.56
N THR A 88 -9.20 22.51 8.35
CA THR A 88 -9.07 21.73 9.58
C THR A 88 -9.34 20.23 9.39
N TYR A 89 -9.70 19.82 8.17
CA TYR A 89 -10.04 18.44 7.90
C TYR A 89 -8.79 17.55 8.00
N HIS A 90 -8.91 16.54 8.85
CA HIS A 90 -8.11 15.33 8.87
C HIS A 90 -9.08 14.14 9.03
N ASP A 91 -8.73 13.00 8.46
CA ASP A 91 -9.44 11.76 8.71
C ASP A 91 -9.11 11.17 10.09
N THR A 92 -9.89 10.17 10.47
CA THR A 92 -9.59 9.36 11.64
C THR A 92 -8.34 8.55 11.36
N ALA A 93 -7.36 8.64 12.26
CA ALA A 93 -6.16 7.80 12.20
C ALA A 93 -6.53 6.32 12.08
N GLY A 94 -5.71 5.59 11.34
CA GLY A 94 -5.78 4.14 11.31
C GLY A 94 -5.23 3.49 12.59
N GLY A 95 -4.68 2.30 12.43
CA GLY A 95 -4.17 1.48 13.50
C GLY A 95 -3.57 0.20 12.94
N ARG A 96 -2.89 -0.54 13.83
CA ARG A 96 -2.33 -1.84 13.49
C ARG A 96 -3.41 -2.78 12.98
N ARG A 97 -3.14 -3.46 11.88
CA ARG A 97 -4.06 -4.41 11.24
C ARG A 97 -3.30 -5.49 10.48
N LEU A 98 -3.90 -6.67 10.43
CA LEU A 98 -3.36 -7.77 9.65
C LEU A 98 -3.41 -7.43 8.16
N CYS A 99 -2.25 -7.51 7.52
CA CYS A 99 -2.11 -7.44 6.07
C CYS A 99 -1.58 -8.79 5.56
N THR A 100 -2.17 -9.30 4.48
CA THR A 100 -1.60 -10.42 3.71
C THR A 100 -1.32 -9.97 2.29
N ALA A 101 -0.23 -10.42 1.69
CA ALA A 101 0.11 -10.09 0.31
C ALA A 101 0.67 -11.30 -0.42
N THR A 102 0.44 -11.35 -1.73
CA THR A 102 1.12 -12.28 -2.64
C THR A 102 2.06 -11.49 -3.55
N VAL A 103 3.31 -11.93 -3.61
CA VAL A 103 4.34 -11.40 -4.50
C VAL A 103 4.67 -12.45 -5.55
N VAL A 104 4.76 -12.05 -6.81
CA VAL A 104 5.04 -12.95 -7.93
C VAL A 104 6.23 -12.44 -8.74
N LEU A 105 7.10 -13.35 -9.14
CA LEU A 105 8.19 -13.09 -10.08
C LEU A 105 7.61 -12.87 -11.48
N GLN A 106 7.90 -11.71 -12.06
CA GLN A 106 7.44 -11.32 -13.38
C GLN A 106 8.40 -11.81 -14.47
N ALA A 107 7.96 -11.77 -15.73
CA ALA A 107 8.77 -12.19 -16.88
C ALA A 107 10.04 -11.35 -17.07
N ASP A 108 10.05 -10.10 -16.60
CA ASP A 108 11.21 -9.21 -16.60
C ASP A 108 12.19 -9.45 -15.44
N GLY A 109 11.92 -10.46 -14.60
CA GLY A 109 12.72 -10.81 -13.43
C GLY A 109 12.43 -9.98 -12.17
N SER A 110 11.50 -9.02 -12.23
CA SER A 110 11.11 -8.24 -11.06
C SER A 110 10.10 -8.99 -10.18
N TRP A 111 10.15 -8.76 -8.87
CA TRP A 111 9.12 -9.24 -7.94
C TRP A 111 8.10 -8.13 -7.71
N LYS A 112 6.81 -8.44 -7.93
CA LYS A 112 5.73 -7.47 -7.75
C LYS A 112 4.62 -8.03 -6.88
N VAL A 113 4.03 -7.17 -6.06
CA VAL A 113 2.81 -7.49 -5.32
C VAL A 113 1.66 -7.57 -6.33
N THR A 114 0.95 -8.69 -6.37
CA THR A 114 -0.17 -8.91 -7.30
C THR A 114 -1.52 -8.72 -6.63
N VAL A 115 -1.60 -9.06 -5.35
CA VAL A 115 -2.79 -8.90 -4.50
C VAL A 115 -2.36 -8.68 -3.05
N TYR A 116 -3.12 -7.88 -2.33
CA TYR A 116 -3.03 -7.75 -0.88
C TYR A 116 -4.43 -7.69 -0.27
N GLY A 117 -4.52 -7.89 1.04
CA GLY A 117 -5.75 -7.73 1.81
C GLY A 117 -5.43 -7.10 3.15
N LEU A 118 -6.15 -6.06 3.51
CA LEU A 118 -6.12 -5.42 4.83
C LEU A 118 -7.34 -5.87 5.63
N ARG A 119 -7.14 -6.26 6.88
CA ARG A 119 -8.21 -6.52 7.85
C ARG A 119 -8.53 -5.27 8.66
N ASP A 120 -9.53 -5.37 9.53
CA ASP A 120 -9.91 -4.28 10.42
C ASP A 120 -8.77 -3.95 11.41
N PRO A 121 -8.69 -2.69 11.89
CA PRO A 121 -7.79 -2.31 12.97
C PRO A 121 -7.94 -3.20 14.22
N GLY A 122 -6.82 -3.49 14.90
CA GLY A 122 -6.74 -4.33 16.10
C GLY A 122 -6.62 -5.83 15.83
N THR A 123 -6.55 -6.24 14.56
CA THR A 123 -6.30 -7.66 14.17
C THR A 123 -4.83 -8.09 14.32
N CYS A 124 -3.97 -7.10 14.61
CA CYS A 124 -2.67 -7.18 15.28
C CYS A 124 -2.49 -5.84 16.06
#